data_AF-A0A1C6RFF4-F1
#
_entry.id   AF-A0A1C6RFF4-F1
#
_cell.length_a   1.000
_cell.length_b   1.000
_cell.length_c   1.000
_cell.angle_alpha   90.00
_cell.angle_beta   90.00
_cell.angle_gamma   90.00
#
_symmetry.space_group_name_H-M   'P 1'
#
loop_
_entity.id
_entity.type
_entity.pdbx_description
1 polymer ?
#
loop_
_entity_poly.entity_id
_entity_poly.type
_entity_poly.pdbx_seq_one_letter_code
_entity_poly.pdbx_strand_id
1 'polypeptide(L)'
;MVGILLRGSHARRAATAHSDVDVDVLVGGAPYAARRAYLAEHSGRLTHLSVASRDVRSWIVRLGEPADWAFGLPVTAPARLLWAEPHWRPRIDLPVLCQPADEPRLEELIATLGKVAGARDAGDQLGIRLAAADLARLTPSVLRLANPSVRVVSRRSALSAALDLPVAPAGYREDMLLCLGLRPGSVGQLAAAASRLVGGTLPLVRPYAAEIAEVAGADLAAALVDGRLRRYVAQLGRPAGRPPRPRREAAPGRTAGAGQWLTVPVPDAPVSGAHPSPQQPAPGRTSRLDPSIAARLRRTPDGLVAAVVRQHDSGEVLMVAWMDDEALHRTLTTGRATYWSRSRGEYWVKGATSGHHQYVRSVAMDCDGDAILVSVDQLGAACHTGHRTCFFEDLPVTGAREES
;
A
#
# COMPACT_ATOMS: atom_id res chain seq x y z
N MET A 1 -13.01 -15.96 -26.36
CA MET A 1 -13.62 -15.13 -25.30
C MET A 1 -14.63 -16.02 -24.63
N VAL A 2 -14.57 -16.21 -23.30
CA VAL A 2 -15.37 -17.25 -22.63
C VAL A 2 -16.62 -16.72 -21.94
N GLY A 3 -16.65 -15.43 -21.60
CA GLY A 3 -17.83 -14.80 -21.01
C GLY A 3 -17.75 -13.28 -20.89
N ILE A 4 -18.90 -12.66 -20.68
CA ILE A 4 -19.07 -11.22 -20.50
C ILE A 4 -19.99 -11.00 -19.30
N LEU A 5 -19.51 -10.29 -18.28
CA LEU A 5 -20.27 -9.97 -17.08
C LEU A 5 -20.42 -8.46 -16.94
N LEU A 6 -21.65 -8.02 -16.70
CA LEU A 6 -21.97 -6.66 -16.29
C LEU A 6 -21.76 -6.51 -14.78
N ARG A 7 -21.17 -5.39 -14.38
CA ARG A 7 -20.83 -5.02 -13.00
C ARG A 7 -21.46 -3.67 -12.65
N GLY A 8 -21.04 -3.10 -11.51
CA GLY A 8 -21.36 -1.73 -11.18
C GLY A 8 -22.83 -1.46 -10.89
N SER A 9 -23.25 -0.21 -11.06
CA SER A 9 -24.61 0.25 -10.77
C SER A 9 -25.65 -0.37 -11.71
N HIS A 10 -25.29 -0.64 -12.97
CA HIS A 10 -26.16 -1.30 -13.94
C HIS A 10 -26.48 -2.74 -13.53
N ALA A 11 -25.50 -3.53 -13.09
CA ALA A 11 -25.75 -4.89 -12.58
C ALA A 11 -26.67 -4.88 -11.33
N ARG A 12 -26.56 -3.83 -10.51
CA ARG A 12 -27.40 -3.62 -9.32
C ARG A 12 -28.78 -3.00 -9.61
N ARG A 13 -29.07 -2.63 -10.85
CA ARG A 13 -30.28 -1.86 -11.24
C ARG A 13 -30.43 -0.54 -10.47
N ALA A 14 -29.31 0.12 -10.19
CA ALA A 14 -29.23 1.40 -9.47
C ALA A 14 -28.44 2.45 -10.27
N ALA A 15 -28.41 2.30 -11.60
CA ALA A 15 -27.72 3.23 -12.49
C ALA A 15 -28.47 4.56 -12.60
N THR A 16 -27.71 5.65 -12.72
CA THR A 16 -28.21 7.01 -12.87
C THR A 16 -27.82 7.58 -14.23
N ALA A 17 -28.20 8.85 -14.47
CA ALA A 17 -27.81 9.58 -15.67
C ALA A 17 -26.29 9.84 -15.81
N HIS A 18 -25.49 9.47 -14.82
CA HIS A 18 -24.03 9.64 -14.86
C HIS A 18 -23.28 8.35 -14.53
N SER A 19 -24.00 7.22 -14.46
CA SER A 19 -23.34 5.91 -14.29
C SER A 19 -22.59 5.52 -15.55
N ASP A 20 -21.39 5.00 -15.35
CA ASP A 20 -20.65 4.24 -16.34
C ASP A 20 -21.14 2.80 -16.42
N VAL A 21 -20.88 2.18 -17.57
CA VAL A 21 -21.15 0.76 -17.78
C VAL A 21 -19.84 0.00 -17.54
N ASP A 22 -19.81 -0.83 -16.50
CA ASP A 22 -18.66 -1.67 -16.17
C ASP A 22 -18.87 -3.09 -16.68
N VAL A 23 -17.95 -3.59 -17.51
CA VAL A 23 -18.00 -4.93 -18.08
C VAL A 23 -16.69 -5.67 -17.82
N ASP A 24 -16.77 -6.87 -17.23
CA ASP A 24 -15.68 -7.83 -17.21
C ASP A 24 -15.81 -8.76 -18.43
N VAL A 25 -14.79 -8.80 -19.28
CA VAL A 25 -14.70 -9.75 -20.40
C VAL A 25 -13.72 -10.85 -20.03
N LEU A 26 -14.24 -12.06 -19.87
CA LEU A 26 -13.44 -13.23 -19.54
C LEU A 26 -12.90 -13.87 -20.82
N VAL A 27 -11.61 -14.16 -20.86
CA VAL A 27 -10.95 -14.88 -21.94
C VAL A 27 -10.36 -16.20 -21.45
N GLY A 28 -10.24 -17.18 -22.34
CA GLY A 28 -9.56 -18.45 -22.05
C GLY A 28 -8.11 -18.39 -22.53
N GLY A 29 -7.26 -19.27 -22.01
CA GLY A 29 -5.87 -19.41 -22.45
C GLY A 29 -4.85 -18.78 -21.49
N ALA A 30 -3.77 -18.23 -22.06
CA ALA A 30 -2.64 -17.66 -21.33
C ALA A 30 -3.05 -16.48 -20.43
N PRO A 31 -2.24 -16.17 -19.38
CA PRO A 31 -2.49 -15.00 -18.54
C PRO A 31 -2.66 -13.74 -19.37
N TYR A 32 -3.79 -13.05 -19.17
CA TYR A 32 -4.13 -11.87 -19.93
C TYR A 32 -4.88 -10.90 -19.03
N ALA A 33 -4.47 -9.63 -19.05
CA ALA A 33 -5.19 -8.57 -18.37
C ALA A 33 -5.06 -7.27 -19.18
N ALA A 34 -6.20 -6.70 -19.55
CA ALA A 34 -6.27 -5.40 -20.19
C ALA A 34 -7.45 -4.59 -19.62
N ARG A 35 -7.29 -3.27 -19.59
CA ARG A 35 -8.40 -2.36 -19.34
C ARG A 35 -8.51 -1.40 -20.51
N ARG A 36 -9.72 -1.25 -21.03
CA ARG A 36 -10.03 -0.29 -22.09
C ARG A 36 -11.23 0.54 -21.66
N ALA A 37 -11.19 1.80 -22.00
CA ALA A 37 -12.28 2.74 -21.78
C ALA A 37 -12.80 3.20 -23.15
N TYR A 38 -14.11 3.34 -23.25
CA TYR A 38 -14.78 3.83 -24.45
C TYR A 38 -15.79 4.90 -24.05
N LEU A 39 -16.08 5.80 -24.99
CA LEU A 39 -17.23 6.68 -24.92
C LEU A 39 -18.21 6.21 -26.00
N ALA A 40 -19.39 5.77 -25.58
CA ALA A 40 -20.44 5.34 -26.48
C ALA A 40 -21.54 6.42 -26.51
N GLU A 41 -21.96 6.82 -27.70
CA GLU A 41 -23.09 7.72 -27.87
C GLU A 41 -24.36 6.92 -28.14
N HIS A 42 -25.40 7.17 -27.36
CA HIS A 42 -26.72 6.61 -27.59
C HIS A 42 -27.79 7.66 -27.29
N SER A 43 -28.68 7.90 -28.25
CA SER A 43 -29.76 8.90 -28.14
C SER A 43 -29.25 10.30 -27.75
N GLY A 44 -28.16 10.74 -28.37
CA GLY A 44 -27.55 12.07 -28.13
C GLY A 44 -26.83 12.22 -26.79
N ARG A 45 -26.59 11.12 -26.07
CA ARG A 45 -25.87 11.13 -24.78
C ARG A 45 -24.65 10.23 -24.81
N LEU A 46 -23.51 10.80 -24.41
CA LEU A 46 -22.28 10.05 -24.18
C LEU A 46 -22.34 9.28 -22.86
N THR A 47 -21.92 8.02 -22.92
CA THR A 47 -21.82 7.11 -21.78
C THR A 47 -20.42 6.53 -21.74
N HIS A 48 -19.79 6.57 -20.56
CA HIS A 48 -18.51 5.92 -20.34
C HIS A 48 -18.70 4.40 -20.20
N LEU A 49 -17.96 3.62 -20.98
CA LEU A 49 -17.94 2.16 -20.94
C LEU A 49 -16.53 1.72 -20.54
N SER A 50 -16.43 1.06 -19.39
CA SER A 50 -15.20 0.49 -18.86
C SER A 50 -15.20 -1.02 -19.12
N VAL A 51 -14.24 -1.49 -19.91
CA VAL A 51 -14.09 -2.91 -20.25
C VAL A 51 -12.81 -3.45 -19.63
N ALA A 52 -12.96 -4.35 -18.67
CA ALA A 52 -11.89 -5.08 -18.03
C ALA A 52 -11.80 -6.48 -18.61
N SER A 53 -10.84 -6.72 -19.50
CA SER A 53 -10.61 -8.05 -20.07
C SER A 53 -9.58 -8.82 -19.23
N ARG A 54 -9.91 -10.05 -18.80
CA ARG A 54 -9.00 -10.90 -18.03
C ARG A 54 -9.15 -12.36 -18.39
N ASP A 55 -8.09 -13.14 -18.28
CA ASP A 55 -8.22 -14.58 -18.26
C ASP A 55 -8.99 -15.05 -17.00
N VAL A 56 -9.65 -16.21 -17.09
CA VAL A 56 -10.49 -16.73 -15.99
C VAL A 56 -9.69 -16.96 -14.70
N ARG A 57 -8.44 -17.42 -14.78
CA ARG A 57 -7.64 -17.70 -13.58
C ARG A 57 -7.32 -16.41 -12.85
N SER A 58 -6.81 -15.40 -13.56
CA SER A 58 -6.54 -14.07 -12.99
C SER A 58 -7.79 -13.40 -12.43
N TRP A 59 -8.95 -13.63 -13.07
CA TRP A 59 -10.23 -13.14 -12.55
C TRP A 59 -10.61 -13.80 -11.23
N ILE A 60 -10.49 -15.13 -11.11
CA ILE A 60 -10.75 -15.87 -9.86
C ILE A 60 -9.79 -15.42 -8.76
N VAL A 61 -8.48 -15.34 -9.05
CA VAL A 61 -7.47 -14.88 -8.09
C VAL A 61 -7.85 -13.50 -7.54
N ARG A 62 -8.24 -12.56 -8.40
CA ARG A 62 -8.67 -11.23 -7.97
C ARG A 62 -9.95 -11.25 -7.13
N LEU A 63 -10.87 -12.16 -7.37
CA LEU A 63 -12.05 -12.34 -6.50
C LEU A 63 -11.65 -12.87 -5.11
N GLY A 64 -10.54 -13.58 -5.01
CA GLY A 64 -9.92 -13.99 -3.76
C GLY A 64 -9.22 -12.86 -2.99
N GLU A 65 -9.06 -11.67 -3.58
CA GLU A 65 -8.40 -10.54 -2.93
C GLU A 65 -9.41 -9.55 -2.33
N PRO A 66 -9.12 -8.95 -1.16
CA PRO A 66 -9.95 -7.89 -0.58
C PRO A 66 -10.16 -6.70 -1.50
N ALA A 67 -11.28 -6.02 -1.36
CA ALA A 67 -11.58 -4.80 -2.12
C ALA A 67 -11.00 -3.55 -1.43
N ASP A 68 -10.12 -2.83 -2.13
CA ASP A 68 -9.49 -1.59 -1.67
C ASP A 68 -10.48 -0.48 -1.30
N TRP A 69 -11.63 -0.43 -1.96
CA TRP A 69 -12.68 0.57 -1.72
C TRP A 69 -13.61 0.23 -0.55
N ALA A 70 -13.49 -0.96 0.04
CA ALA A 70 -14.45 -1.51 0.98
C ALA A 70 -14.11 -1.28 2.47
N PHE A 71 -13.08 -0.47 2.77
CA PHE A 71 -12.64 -0.22 4.16
C PHE A 71 -12.27 -1.51 4.91
N GLY A 72 -11.80 -2.53 4.18
CA GLY A 72 -11.51 -3.86 4.71
C GLY A 72 -12.73 -4.74 5.01
N LEU A 73 -13.95 -4.27 4.70
CA LEU A 73 -15.17 -5.07 4.82
C LEU A 73 -15.34 -6.04 3.64
N PRO A 74 -15.89 -7.24 3.87
CA PRO A 74 -16.14 -8.21 2.80
C PRO A 74 -17.21 -7.73 1.82
N VAL A 75 -17.00 -8.02 0.54
CA VAL A 75 -17.86 -7.57 -0.57
C VAL A 75 -18.77 -8.69 -1.05
N THR A 76 -20.01 -8.35 -1.38
CA THR A 76 -21.02 -9.24 -1.96
C THR A 76 -21.74 -8.46 -3.07
N ALA A 77 -21.05 -8.23 -4.18
CA ALA A 77 -21.50 -7.31 -5.23
C ALA A 77 -22.25 -8.06 -6.35
N PRO A 78 -23.50 -7.68 -6.69
CA PRO A 78 -24.23 -8.27 -7.79
C PRO A 78 -23.45 -8.19 -9.12
N ALA A 79 -23.51 -9.26 -9.90
CA ALA A 79 -23.06 -9.31 -11.28
C ALA A 79 -24.18 -9.88 -12.16
N ARG A 80 -24.13 -9.59 -13.45
CA ARG A 80 -25.05 -10.16 -14.43
C ARG A 80 -24.26 -10.74 -15.58
N LEU A 81 -24.40 -12.04 -15.82
CA LEU A 81 -23.85 -12.65 -17.01
C LEU A 81 -24.63 -12.16 -18.23
N LEU A 82 -23.95 -11.46 -19.14
CA LEU A 82 -24.53 -11.01 -20.40
C LEU A 82 -24.40 -12.09 -21.47
N TRP A 83 -23.26 -12.80 -21.48
CA TRP A 83 -22.96 -13.84 -22.45
C TRP A 83 -21.91 -14.81 -21.89
N ALA A 84 -21.98 -16.08 -22.27
CA ALA A 84 -20.95 -17.09 -21.99
C ALA A 84 -20.95 -18.18 -23.06
N GLU A 85 -19.78 -18.76 -23.31
CA GLU A 85 -19.71 -20.03 -24.04
C GLU A 85 -20.43 -21.14 -23.23
N PRO A 86 -21.19 -22.04 -23.88
CA PRO A 86 -22.04 -23.01 -23.17
C PRO A 86 -21.34 -23.84 -22.10
N HIS A 87 -20.10 -24.28 -22.36
CA HIS A 87 -19.33 -25.09 -21.43
C HIS A 87 -18.75 -24.29 -20.24
N TRP A 88 -18.63 -22.97 -20.38
CA TRP A 88 -18.19 -22.08 -19.30
C TRP A 88 -19.34 -21.57 -18.46
N ARG A 89 -20.54 -21.44 -19.02
CA ARG A 89 -21.69 -20.83 -18.35
C ARG A 89 -21.92 -21.34 -16.91
N PRO A 90 -21.93 -22.66 -16.62
CA PRO A 90 -22.14 -23.15 -15.24
C PRO A 90 -21.04 -22.72 -14.25
N ARG A 91 -19.86 -22.34 -14.74
CA ARG A 91 -18.69 -21.96 -13.92
C ARG A 91 -18.59 -20.45 -13.68
N ILE A 92 -19.20 -19.64 -14.55
CA ILE A 92 -19.06 -18.17 -14.52
C ILE A 92 -20.38 -17.42 -14.38
N ASP A 93 -21.52 -18.11 -14.41
CA ASP A 93 -22.83 -17.54 -14.09
C ASP A 93 -22.96 -17.31 -12.57
N LEU A 94 -22.20 -16.33 -12.09
CA LEU A 94 -22.16 -15.94 -10.69
C LEU A 94 -23.07 -14.71 -10.52
N PRO A 95 -24.27 -14.84 -9.91
CA PRO A 95 -25.19 -13.72 -9.73
C PRO A 95 -24.65 -12.65 -8.77
N VAL A 96 -23.65 -13.03 -7.98
CA VAL A 96 -22.95 -12.21 -7.00
C VAL A 96 -21.47 -12.56 -7.04
N LEU A 97 -20.61 -11.55 -7.09
CA LEU A 97 -19.18 -11.73 -6.87
C LEU A 97 -18.84 -11.37 -5.43
N CYS A 98 -18.21 -12.31 -4.75
CA CYS A 98 -17.73 -12.14 -3.39
C CYS A 98 -16.25 -11.80 -3.41
N GLN A 99 -15.84 -10.88 -2.52
CA GLN A 99 -14.45 -10.67 -2.18
C GLN A 99 -14.30 -10.76 -0.67
N PRO A 100 -13.22 -11.37 -0.16
CA PRO A 100 -13.04 -11.51 1.27
C PRO A 100 -12.85 -10.15 1.95
N ALA A 101 -12.96 -10.17 3.27
CA ALA A 101 -12.55 -9.05 4.09
C ALA A 101 -11.02 -8.95 4.08
N ASP A 102 -10.51 -7.75 4.29
CA ASP A 102 -9.07 -7.54 4.50
C ASP A 102 -8.65 -8.10 5.86
N GLU A 103 -7.37 -8.38 6.04
CA GLU A 103 -6.82 -8.76 7.34
C GLU A 103 -7.11 -7.70 8.41
N PRO A 104 -7.31 -8.07 9.70
CA PRO A 104 -7.51 -7.11 10.77
C PRO A 104 -6.21 -6.34 11.05
N ARG A 105 -6.07 -5.17 10.41
CA ARG A 105 -4.86 -4.35 10.42
C ARG A 105 -4.63 -3.57 11.72
N LEU A 106 -4.62 -4.26 12.86
CA LEU A 106 -4.48 -3.63 14.18
C LEU A 106 -3.12 -2.93 14.35
N GLU A 107 -2.03 -3.55 13.90
CA GLU A 107 -0.68 -2.96 13.93
C GLU A 107 -0.66 -1.63 13.16
N GLU A 108 -1.12 -1.63 11.91
CA GLU A 108 -1.15 -0.43 11.07
C GLU A 108 -2.03 0.68 11.68
N LEU A 109 -3.16 0.30 12.31
CA LEU A 109 -4.05 1.24 12.99
C LEU A 109 -3.33 1.94 14.15
N ILE A 110 -2.58 1.20 14.97
CA ILE A 110 -1.80 1.73 16.10
C ILE A 110 -0.63 2.58 15.60
N ALA A 111 0.11 2.09 14.59
CA ALA A 111 1.21 2.82 13.99
C ALA A 111 0.73 4.16 13.40
N THR A 112 -0.45 4.17 12.78
CA THR A 112 -1.05 5.39 12.23
C THR A 112 -1.49 6.36 13.32
N LEU A 113 -1.97 5.89 14.48
CA LEU A 113 -2.18 6.76 15.64
C LEU A 113 -0.87 7.39 16.13
N GLY A 114 0.23 6.63 16.10
CA GLY A 114 1.57 7.15 16.37
C GLY A 114 1.96 8.31 15.44
N LYS A 115 1.61 8.22 14.14
CA LYS A 115 1.81 9.31 13.17
C LYS A 115 0.96 10.54 13.51
N VAL A 116 -0.30 10.35 13.93
CA VAL A 116 -1.16 11.45 14.41
C VAL A 116 -0.54 12.14 15.63
N ALA A 117 -0.04 11.38 16.60
CA ALA A 117 0.60 11.92 17.80
C ALA A 117 1.90 12.68 17.45
N GLY A 118 2.75 12.09 16.62
CA GLY A 118 3.98 12.73 16.15
C GLY A 118 3.73 14.03 15.40
N ALA A 119 2.75 14.05 14.48
CA ALA A 119 2.37 15.26 13.75
C ALA A 119 1.79 16.33 14.68
N ARG A 120 0.98 15.94 15.67
CA ARG A 120 0.48 16.85 16.72
C ARG A 120 1.63 17.50 17.49
N ASP A 121 2.59 16.72 17.94
CA ASP A 121 3.70 17.22 18.75
C ASP A 121 4.65 18.12 17.94
N ALA A 122 4.74 17.89 16.62
CA ALA A 122 5.47 18.75 15.67
C ALA A 122 4.68 20.00 15.23
N GLY A 123 3.39 20.12 15.58
CA GLY A 123 2.52 21.18 15.06
C GLY A 123 2.18 21.06 13.57
N ASP A 124 2.41 19.89 12.97
CA ASP A 124 2.12 19.60 11.57
C ASP A 124 0.62 19.34 11.35
N GLN A 125 -0.09 20.39 10.94
CA GLN A 125 -1.54 20.31 10.72
C GLN A 125 -1.94 19.38 9.56
N LEU A 126 -1.12 19.32 8.50
CA LEU A 126 -1.41 18.47 7.34
C LEU A 126 -1.17 17.00 7.67
N GLY A 127 -0.07 16.70 8.37
CA GLY A 127 0.24 15.36 8.86
C GLY A 127 -0.85 14.80 9.76
N ILE A 128 -1.42 15.60 10.67
CA ILE A 128 -2.56 15.19 11.52
C ILE A 128 -3.76 14.79 10.66
N ARG A 129 -4.12 15.61 9.65
CA ARG A 129 -5.28 15.35 8.78
C ARG A 129 -5.08 14.10 7.93
N LEU A 130 -3.91 13.94 7.33
CA LEU A 130 -3.58 12.79 6.49
C LEU A 130 -3.62 11.50 7.33
N ALA A 131 -2.89 11.46 8.44
CA ALA A 131 -2.83 10.28 9.29
C ALA A 131 -4.19 9.96 9.94
N ALA A 132 -4.99 10.96 10.32
CA ALA A 132 -6.33 10.71 10.85
C ALA A 132 -7.26 10.10 9.79
N ALA A 133 -7.18 10.55 8.53
CA ALA A 133 -7.96 9.99 7.44
C ALA A 133 -7.58 8.53 7.15
N ASP A 134 -6.28 8.22 7.13
CA ASP A 134 -5.79 6.85 6.96
C ASP A 134 -6.24 5.95 8.12
N LEU A 135 -6.12 6.43 9.36
CA LEU A 135 -6.58 5.73 10.55
C LEU A 135 -8.07 5.38 10.45
N ALA A 136 -8.92 6.36 10.08
CA ALA A 136 -10.35 6.12 9.93
C ALA A 136 -10.67 5.14 8.79
N ARG A 137 -9.84 5.07 7.73
CA ARG A 137 -10.01 4.06 6.67
C ARG A 137 -9.65 2.65 7.13
N LEU A 138 -8.69 2.53 8.05
CA LEU A 138 -8.24 1.26 8.61
C LEU A 138 -9.19 0.72 9.69
N THR A 139 -9.83 1.58 10.49
CA THR A 139 -10.65 1.18 11.64
C THR A 139 -11.68 0.07 11.34
N PRO A 140 -12.45 0.11 10.23
CA PRO A 140 -13.45 -0.92 9.95
C PRO A 140 -12.84 -2.31 9.68
N SER A 141 -11.62 -2.38 9.13
CA SER A 141 -10.91 -3.66 8.91
C SER A 141 -10.64 -4.41 10.22
N VAL A 142 -10.45 -3.68 11.33
CA VAL A 142 -10.21 -4.24 12.66
C VAL A 142 -11.54 -4.54 13.36
N LEU A 143 -12.48 -3.58 13.35
CA LEU A 143 -13.79 -3.75 13.97
C LEU A 143 -14.66 -4.82 13.29
N ARG A 144 -14.33 -5.26 12.08
CA ARG A 144 -15.03 -6.37 11.42
C ARG A 144 -15.04 -7.66 12.24
N LEU A 145 -14.02 -7.89 13.09
CA LEU A 145 -13.96 -9.06 13.96
C LEU A 145 -15.19 -9.11 14.89
N ALA A 146 -15.60 -7.95 15.41
CA ALA A 146 -16.80 -7.78 16.21
C ALA A 146 -18.09 -7.60 15.37
N ASN A 147 -17.98 -7.52 14.04
CA ASN A 147 -19.09 -7.27 13.10
C ASN A 147 -19.07 -8.27 11.92
N PRO A 148 -19.05 -9.60 12.17
CA PRO A 148 -18.77 -10.60 11.14
C PRO A 148 -19.86 -10.74 10.07
N SER A 149 -21.07 -10.21 10.31
CA SER A 149 -22.21 -10.25 9.38
C SER A 149 -22.26 -9.08 8.39
N VAL A 150 -21.47 -8.03 8.62
CA VAL A 150 -21.50 -6.84 7.76
C VAL A 150 -20.89 -7.17 6.39
N ARG A 151 -21.65 -6.93 5.33
CA ARG A 151 -21.25 -7.14 3.92
C ARG A 151 -21.60 -5.90 3.12
N VAL A 152 -20.80 -5.59 2.11
CA VAL A 152 -20.99 -4.37 1.30
C VAL A 152 -21.12 -4.70 -0.18
N VAL A 153 -21.92 -3.94 -0.91
CA VAL A 153 -22.26 -4.25 -2.33
C VAL A 153 -21.79 -3.16 -3.31
N SER A 154 -21.35 -2.02 -2.77
CA SER A 154 -20.92 -0.84 -3.51
C SER A 154 -20.04 0.06 -2.64
N ARG A 155 -19.31 0.99 -3.26
CA ARG A 155 -18.52 1.99 -2.55
C ARG A 155 -19.36 2.85 -1.60
N ARG A 156 -20.57 3.25 -2.01
CA ARG A 156 -21.47 4.05 -1.17
C ARG A 156 -21.96 3.27 0.04
N SER A 157 -22.36 2.02 -0.14
CA SER A 157 -22.77 1.14 0.97
C SER A 157 -21.59 0.80 1.87
N ALA A 158 -20.36 0.72 1.34
CA ALA A 158 -19.16 0.50 2.14
C ALA A 158 -18.89 1.67 3.07
N LEU A 159 -18.97 2.91 2.58
CA LEU A 159 -18.86 4.08 3.45
C LEU A 159 -19.97 4.11 4.52
N SER A 160 -21.23 3.84 4.15
CA SER A 160 -22.31 3.77 5.15
C SER A 160 -22.04 2.69 6.20
N ALA A 161 -21.72 1.46 5.78
CA ALA A 161 -21.43 0.36 6.69
C ALA A 161 -20.22 0.65 7.60
N ALA A 162 -19.18 1.29 7.05
CA ALA A 162 -18.02 1.72 7.82
C ALA A 162 -18.35 2.77 8.87
N LEU A 163 -19.33 3.65 8.63
CA LEU A 163 -19.75 4.69 9.58
C LEU A 163 -20.73 4.17 10.65
N ASP A 164 -21.53 3.16 10.30
CA ASP A 164 -22.67 2.68 11.09
C ASP A 164 -22.50 1.20 11.48
N LEU A 165 -21.29 0.79 11.88
CA LEU A 165 -21.02 -0.57 12.37
C LEU A 165 -21.86 -0.88 13.63
N PRO A 166 -22.56 -2.04 13.70
CA PRO A 166 -23.39 -2.41 14.85
C PRO A 166 -22.66 -2.42 16.20
N VAL A 167 -21.44 -2.96 16.22
CA VAL A 167 -20.56 -2.98 17.39
C VAL A 167 -19.43 -2.00 17.14
N ALA A 168 -19.51 -0.82 17.77
CA ALA A 168 -18.56 0.26 17.58
C ALA A 168 -18.34 1.07 18.87
N PRO A 169 -17.22 1.82 18.97
CA PRO A 169 -16.96 2.73 20.09
C PRO A 169 -18.06 3.79 20.30
N ALA A 170 -18.16 4.34 21.51
CA ALA A 170 -19.02 5.48 21.77
C ALA A 170 -18.59 6.70 20.93
N GLY A 171 -19.54 7.36 20.26
CA GLY A 171 -19.25 8.51 19.38
C GLY A 171 -18.57 8.13 18.06
N TYR A 172 -18.45 6.84 17.74
CA TYR A 172 -17.71 6.32 16.58
C TYR A 172 -18.02 7.05 15.26
N ARG A 173 -19.30 7.21 14.93
CA ARG A 173 -19.72 7.84 13.68
C ARG A 173 -19.19 9.26 13.53
N GLU A 174 -19.27 10.06 14.59
CA GLU A 174 -18.82 11.45 14.58
C GLU A 174 -17.29 11.54 14.49
N ASP A 175 -16.60 10.66 15.21
CA ASP A 175 -15.14 10.59 15.15
C ASP A 175 -14.64 10.13 13.77
N MET A 176 -15.33 9.18 13.14
CA MET A 176 -15.05 8.75 11.77
C MET A 176 -15.28 9.88 10.76
N LEU A 177 -16.40 10.62 10.86
CA LEU A 177 -16.69 11.74 9.96
C LEU A 177 -15.64 12.86 10.09
N LEU A 178 -15.22 13.18 11.31
CA LEU A 178 -14.15 14.15 11.57
C LEU A 178 -12.82 13.69 10.97
N CYS A 179 -12.42 12.44 11.24
CA CYS A 179 -11.14 11.91 10.78
C CYS A 179 -11.08 11.74 9.26
N LEU A 180 -12.19 11.34 8.61
CA LEU A 180 -12.30 11.26 7.15
C LEU A 180 -12.38 12.63 6.46
N GLY A 181 -12.45 13.74 7.23
CA GLY A 181 -12.63 15.09 6.68
C GLY A 181 -14.01 15.36 6.10
N LEU A 182 -15.00 14.51 6.42
CA LEU A 182 -16.40 14.67 6.00
C LEU A 182 -17.19 15.59 6.94
N ARG A 183 -16.60 15.97 8.08
CA ARG A 183 -17.10 16.98 9.01
C ARG A 183 -15.98 17.97 9.35
N PRO A 184 -16.25 19.28 9.38
CA PRO A 184 -15.23 20.26 9.78
C PRO A 184 -14.83 20.07 11.25
N GLY A 185 -13.54 20.29 11.54
CA GLY A 185 -12.98 20.21 12.88
C GLY A 185 -11.57 20.78 12.96
N SER A 186 -11.18 21.20 14.16
CA SER A 186 -9.81 21.62 14.46
C SER A 186 -8.87 20.42 14.51
N VAL A 187 -7.57 20.65 14.28
CA VAL A 187 -6.58 19.56 14.35
C VAL A 187 -6.51 18.90 15.73
N GLY A 188 -6.82 19.64 16.80
CA GLY A 188 -6.94 19.09 18.14
C GLY A 188 -8.15 18.16 18.29
N GLN A 189 -9.30 18.51 17.68
CA GLN A 189 -10.48 17.63 17.65
C GLN A 189 -10.21 16.35 16.84
N LEU A 190 -9.49 16.46 15.71
CA LEU A 190 -9.11 15.31 14.88
C LEU A 190 -8.17 14.35 15.65
N ALA A 191 -7.12 14.87 16.29
CA ALA A 191 -6.19 14.04 17.07
C ALA A 191 -6.89 13.35 18.26
N ALA A 192 -7.83 14.04 18.90
CA ALA A 192 -8.64 13.47 19.97
C ALA A 192 -9.62 12.39 19.44
N ALA A 193 -10.25 12.62 18.30
CA ALA A 193 -11.13 11.65 17.64
C ALA A 193 -10.37 10.38 17.24
N ALA A 194 -9.20 10.52 16.60
CA ALA A 194 -8.31 9.41 16.28
C ALA A 194 -7.94 8.57 17.51
N SER A 195 -7.61 9.24 18.62
CA SER A 195 -7.28 8.56 19.89
C SER A 195 -8.49 7.80 20.46
N ARG A 196 -9.70 8.38 20.39
CA ARG A 196 -10.94 7.73 20.83
C ARG A 196 -11.31 6.53 19.96
N LEU A 197 -11.17 6.63 18.64
CA LEU A 197 -11.43 5.53 17.71
C LEU A 197 -10.58 4.31 18.06
N VAL A 198 -9.26 4.47 18.15
CA VAL A 198 -8.35 3.36 18.47
C VAL A 198 -8.58 2.87 19.89
N GLY A 199 -8.62 3.78 20.87
CA GLY A 199 -8.81 3.42 22.28
C GLY A 199 -10.11 2.68 22.56
N GLY A 200 -11.20 3.06 21.88
CA GLY A 200 -12.50 2.37 21.97
C GLY A 200 -12.56 1.08 21.15
N THR A 201 -11.73 0.92 20.12
CA THR A 201 -11.67 -0.31 19.31
C THR A 201 -11.03 -1.46 20.08
N LEU A 202 -9.96 -1.20 20.83
CA LEU A 202 -9.22 -2.23 21.57
C LEU A 202 -10.10 -3.14 22.45
N PRO A 203 -10.98 -2.64 23.34
CA PRO A 203 -11.80 -3.52 24.17
C PRO A 203 -12.80 -4.36 23.35
N LEU A 204 -13.26 -3.88 22.20
CA LEU A 204 -14.21 -4.59 21.34
C LEU A 204 -13.56 -5.75 20.60
N VAL A 205 -12.26 -5.62 20.26
CA VAL A 205 -11.53 -6.67 19.54
C VAL A 205 -10.69 -7.57 20.44
N ARG A 206 -10.59 -7.26 21.75
CA ARG A 206 -9.90 -8.09 22.74
C ARG A 206 -10.34 -9.56 22.77
N PRO A 207 -11.64 -9.91 22.61
CA PRO A 207 -12.06 -11.32 22.55
C PRO A 207 -11.48 -12.09 21.35
N TYR A 208 -11.01 -11.39 20.32
CA TYR A 208 -10.50 -11.95 19.06
C TYR A 208 -8.97 -11.92 19.00
N ALA A 209 -8.31 -12.06 20.15
CA ALA A 209 -6.85 -11.99 20.25
C ALA A 209 -6.16 -13.13 19.48
N ALA A 210 -6.81 -14.30 19.35
CA ALA A 210 -6.29 -15.41 18.56
C ALA A 210 -6.23 -15.04 17.07
N GLU A 211 -7.31 -14.49 16.52
CA GLU A 211 -7.39 -14.03 15.13
C GLU A 211 -6.41 -12.89 14.85
N ILE A 212 -6.16 -12.03 15.84
CA ILE A 212 -5.14 -10.98 15.76
C ILE A 212 -3.72 -11.58 15.78
N ALA A 213 -3.48 -12.64 16.55
CA ALA A 213 -2.17 -13.28 16.65
C ALA A 213 -1.73 -13.92 15.32
N GLU A 214 -2.67 -14.52 14.58
CA GLU A 214 -2.41 -15.12 13.26
C GLU A 214 -1.89 -14.11 12.22
N VAL A 215 -2.25 -12.82 12.38
CA VAL A 215 -2.00 -11.78 11.39
C VAL A 215 -0.90 -10.83 11.83
N ALA A 216 -0.99 -10.34 13.07
CA ALA A 216 -0.11 -9.31 13.60
C ALA A 216 0.91 -9.83 14.63
N GLY A 217 0.90 -11.15 14.88
CA GLY A 217 1.84 -11.83 15.77
C GLY A 217 1.40 -11.90 17.23
N ALA A 218 1.99 -12.86 17.95
CA ALA A 218 1.60 -13.20 19.31
C ALA A 218 1.86 -12.09 20.34
N ASP A 219 2.91 -11.27 20.19
CA ASP A 219 3.20 -10.20 21.15
C ASP A 219 2.13 -9.09 21.12
N LEU A 220 1.65 -8.71 19.93
CA LEU A 220 0.60 -7.68 19.83
C LEU A 220 -0.72 -8.18 20.43
N ALA A 221 -1.07 -9.44 20.16
CA ALA A 221 -2.23 -10.09 20.78
C ALA A 221 -2.10 -10.17 22.30
N ALA A 222 -0.94 -10.55 22.83
CA ALA A 222 -0.68 -10.57 24.27
C ALA A 222 -0.80 -9.16 24.87
N ALA A 223 -0.22 -8.14 24.21
CA ALA A 223 -0.30 -6.74 24.63
C ALA A 223 -1.75 -6.19 24.64
N LEU A 224 -2.60 -6.68 23.74
CA LEU A 224 -4.03 -6.38 23.73
C LEU A 224 -4.74 -6.99 24.94
N VAL A 225 -4.44 -8.25 25.26
CA VAL A 225 -5.07 -8.99 26.37
C VAL A 225 -4.63 -8.48 27.74
N ASP A 226 -3.32 -8.23 27.92
CA ASP A 226 -2.70 -7.81 29.18
C ASP A 226 -2.83 -6.29 29.46
N GLY A 227 -3.32 -5.53 28.48
CA GLY A 227 -3.58 -4.09 28.59
C GLY A 227 -2.35 -3.19 28.39
N ARG A 228 -1.17 -3.73 28.03
CA ARG A 228 -0.02 -2.93 27.55
C ARG A 228 -0.44 -2.04 26.39
N LEU A 229 -1.18 -2.58 25.42
CA LEU A 229 -1.60 -1.84 24.25
C LEU A 229 -2.54 -0.67 24.59
N ARG A 230 -3.47 -0.88 25.53
CA ARG A 230 -4.34 0.20 26.03
C ARG A 230 -3.53 1.33 26.68
N ARG A 231 -2.50 0.99 27.46
CA ARG A 231 -1.59 1.98 28.07
C ARG A 231 -0.80 2.74 27.02
N TYR A 232 -0.29 2.05 26.00
CA TYR A 232 0.43 2.66 24.90
C TYR A 232 -0.44 3.65 24.10
N VAL A 233 -1.66 3.24 23.72
CA VAL A 233 -2.61 4.14 23.04
C VAL A 233 -2.99 5.34 23.91
N ALA A 234 -3.18 5.15 25.21
CA ALA A 234 -3.42 6.26 26.14
C ALA A 234 -2.24 7.23 26.25
N GLN A 235 -1.00 6.74 26.11
CA GLN A 235 0.20 7.57 26.05
C GLN A 235 0.21 8.44 24.78
N LEU A 236 -0.09 7.87 23.62
CA LEU A 236 -0.16 8.61 22.35
C LEU A 236 -1.23 9.71 22.36
N GLY A 237 -2.35 9.48 23.04
CA GLY A 237 -3.43 10.45 23.18
C GLY A 237 -3.08 11.68 24.02
N ARG A 238 -2.03 11.63 24.84
CA ARG A 238 -1.57 12.76 25.66
C ARG A 238 -0.59 13.62 24.85
N PRO A 239 -0.70 14.95 24.89
CA PRO A 239 0.36 15.81 24.38
C PRO A 239 1.67 15.44 25.09
N ALA A 240 2.78 15.36 24.36
CA ALA A 240 4.07 15.31 25.02
C ALA A 240 4.15 16.53 25.96
N GLY A 241 4.45 16.29 27.25
CA GLY A 241 4.81 17.37 28.16
C GLY A 241 5.87 18.22 27.48
N ARG A 242 5.75 19.55 27.59
CA ARG A 242 6.53 20.57 26.86
C ARG A 242 7.86 19.98 26.40
N PRO A 243 8.12 19.86 25.08
CA PRO A 243 9.40 19.34 24.62
C PRO A 243 10.50 20.13 25.33
N PRO A 244 11.60 19.51 25.78
CA PRO A 244 12.72 20.27 26.30
C PRO A 244 12.96 21.41 25.31
N ARG A 245 12.92 22.66 25.80
CA ARG A 245 13.28 23.81 24.98
C ARG A 245 14.55 23.39 24.24
N PRO A 246 14.66 23.57 22.91
CA PRO A 246 15.95 23.38 22.27
C PRO A 246 16.92 24.19 23.11
N ARG A 247 17.94 23.51 23.67
CA ARG A 247 18.98 24.20 24.43
C ARG A 247 19.40 25.36 23.54
N ARG A 248 19.25 26.59 24.04
CA ARG A 248 19.93 27.73 23.43
C ARG A 248 21.40 27.33 23.44
N GLU A 249 21.92 26.94 22.28
CA GLU A 249 23.35 26.79 22.11
C GLU A 249 23.98 28.10 22.55
N ALA A 250 24.87 28.01 23.53
CA ALA A 250 25.82 29.07 23.78
C ALA A 250 26.54 29.33 22.45
N ALA A 251 26.73 30.61 22.11
CA ALA A 251 27.33 31.05 20.86
C ALA A 251 28.53 30.16 20.47
N PRO A 252 28.51 29.49 19.31
CA PRO A 252 29.63 28.69 18.89
C PRO A 252 30.75 29.64 18.47
N GLY A 253 31.87 29.57 19.19
CA GLY A 253 33.15 29.92 18.62
C GLY A 253 33.35 29.03 17.38
N ARG A 254 33.23 29.65 16.21
CA ARG A 254 33.58 29.15 14.86
C ARG A 254 33.70 27.62 14.74
N THR A 255 32.56 26.94 14.65
CA THR A 255 32.40 25.58 14.11
C THR A 255 31.09 25.52 13.32
N ALA A 256 31.11 24.79 12.19
CA ALA A 256 30.12 24.89 11.11
C ALA A 256 28.73 24.35 11.51
N GLY A 257 27.71 25.21 11.37
CA GLY A 257 26.31 24.93 11.69
C GLY A 257 25.56 24.23 10.55
N ALA A 258 24.94 23.12 10.88
CA ALA A 258 23.96 22.40 10.06
C ALA A 258 22.53 22.86 10.42
N GLY A 259 21.64 22.93 9.43
CA GLY A 259 20.21 22.70 9.66
C GLY A 259 19.22 23.85 9.47
N GLN A 260 19.50 24.86 8.64
CA GLN A 260 18.40 25.66 8.08
C GLN A 260 17.69 24.84 6.99
N TRP A 261 16.44 24.45 7.25
CA TRP A 261 15.52 24.07 6.18
C TRP A 261 15.22 25.34 5.38
N LEU A 262 15.93 25.51 4.26
CA LEU A 262 15.53 26.44 3.22
C LEU A 262 14.23 25.90 2.62
N THR A 263 13.12 26.61 2.80
CA THR A 263 11.99 26.50 1.87
C THR A 263 12.51 26.93 0.50
N VAL A 264 12.82 25.95 -0.35
CA VAL A 264 13.15 26.20 -1.75
C VAL A 264 11.84 26.53 -2.46
N PRO A 265 11.67 27.75 -3.01
CA PRO A 265 10.57 28.00 -3.91
C PRO A 265 10.82 27.17 -5.16
N VAL A 266 9.83 26.38 -5.60
CA VAL A 266 9.87 25.73 -6.91
C VAL A 266 9.72 26.85 -7.96
N PRO A 267 10.69 27.07 -8.87
CA PRO A 267 10.48 27.97 -9.99
C PRO A 267 9.72 27.22 -11.09
N ASP A 268 8.73 27.87 -11.68
CA ASP A 268 7.90 27.34 -12.79
C ASP A 268 8.62 27.30 -14.16
N ALA A 269 9.93 27.03 -14.20
CA ALA A 269 10.69 26.98 -15.45
C ALA A 269 11.71 25.82 -15.50
N PRO A 270 11.92 25.20 -16.67
CA PRO A 270 12.72 23.98 -16.79
C PRO A 270 14.21 24.33 -16.74
N VAL A 271 14.94 23.73 -15.81
CA VAL A 271 16.40 23.91 -15.72
C VAL A 271 17.11 22.71 -16.31
N SER A 272 17.82 22.97 -17.39
CA SER A 272 18.83 22.13 -18.00
C SER A 272 20.19 22.40 -17.33
N GLY A 273 20.98 21.34 -17.11
CA GLY A 273 22.45 21.42 -17.03
C GLY A 273 23.11 21.35 -15.64
N ALA A 274 23.94 20.31 -15.50
CA ALA A 274 25.11 20.12 -14.62
C ALA A 274 24.91 19.80 -13.12
N HIS A 275 25.09 18.52 -12.79
CA HIS A 275 25.28 18.02 -11.42
C HIS A 275 26.74 18.21 -10.95
N PRO A 276 26.99 18.60 -9.68
CA PRO A 276 28.29 18.46 -9.06
C PRO A 276 28.61 17.00 -8.72
N SER A 277 29.89 16.62 -8.83
CA SER A 277 30.42 15.27 -8.61
C SER A 277 30.11 14.68 -7.22
N PRO A 278 29.98 13.34 -7.11
CA PRO A 278 29.57 12.69 -5.87
C PRO A 278 30.70 12.71 -4.82
N GLN A 279 30.39 13.20 -3.61
CA GLN A 279 31.22 13.00 -2.44
C GLN A 279 31.09 11.56 -1.92
N GLN A 280 32.24 10.90 -1.74
CA GLN A 280 32.35 9.58 -1.12
C GLN A 280 31.83 9.58 0.33
N PRO A 281 31.21 8.48 0.81
CA PRO A 281 30.82 8.36 2.22
C PRO A 281 32.05 8.11 3.10
N ALA A 282 32.09 8.80 4.24
CA ALA A 282 33.12 8.66 5.27
C ALA A 282 33.06 7.28 5.97
N PRO A 283 34.21 6.71 6.38
CA PRO A 283 34.26 5.41 7.06
C PRO A 283 33.84 5.57 8.52
N GLY A 284 32.95 4.69 9.01
CA GLY A 284 32.71 4.55 10.45
C GLY A 284 31.28 4.28 10.93
N ARG A 285 30.27 4.20 10.06
CA ARG A 285 28.96 3.68 10.49
C ARG A 285 28.98 2.16 10.52
N THR A 286 28.78 1.58 11.70
CA THR A 286 28.47 0.16 11.82
C THR A 286 27.18 -0.14 11.08
N SER A 287 27.28 -1.01 10.09
CA SER A 287 26.15 -1.51 9.31
C SER A 287 25.13 -2.17 10.22
N ARG A 288 23.83 -1.93 9.97
CA ARG A 288 22.72 -2.65 10.65
C ARG A 288 22.43 -3.99 10.00
N LEU A 289 23.02 -4.26 8.83
CA LEU A 289 22.96 -5.56 8.20
C LEU A 289 23.69 -6.58 9.07
N ASP A 290 23.17 -7.81 9.10
CA ASP A 290 23.84 -8.91 9.79
C ASP A 290 25.32 -9.00 9.34
N PRO A 291 26.30 -8.96 10.25
CA PRO A 291 27.72 -8.93 9.90
C PRO A 291 28.16 -10.12 9.03
N SER A 292 27.54 -11.30 9.20
CA SER A 292 27.85 -12.48 8.40
C SER A 292 27.37 -12.37 6.96
N ILE A 293 26.25 -11.66 6.74
CA ILE A 293 25.75 -11.33 5.39
C ILE A 293 26.61 -10.20 4.80
N ALA A 294 26.87 -9.14 5.59
CA ALA A 294 27.62 -7.98 5.16
C ALA A 294 29.06 -8.33 4.70
N ALA A 295 29.70 -9.28 5.37
CA ALA A 295 31.05 -9.77 5.03
C ALA A 295 31.11 -10.54 3.70
N ARG A 296 29.98 -11.08 3.23
CA ARG A 296 29.91 -11.85 1.97
C ARG A 296 29.58 -10.98 0.75
N LEU A 297 29.09 -9.76 0.97
CA LEU A 297 28.75 -8.84 -0.11
C LEU A 297 30.01 -8.17 -0.70
N ARG A 298 30.19 -8.31 -2.01
CA ARG A 298 31.17 -7.58 -2.79
C ARG A 298 30.52 -6.32 -3.35
N ARG A 299 30.80 -5.18 -2.74
CA ARG A 299 30.21 -3.90 -3.13
C ARG A 299 31.06 -3.21 -4.19
N THR A 300 30.41 -2.39 -5.01
CA THR A 300 31.08 -1.42 -5.87
C THR A 300 31.85 -0.38 -5.04
N PRO A 301 32.73 0.44 -5.66
CA PRO A 301 33.40 1.55 -4.95
C PRO A 301 32.44 2.55 -4.28
N ASP A 302 31.20 2.64 -4.75
CA ASP A 302 30.14 3.48 -4.18
C ASP A 302 29.45 2.83 -2.97
N GLY A 303 29.87 1.62 -2.58
CA GLY A 303 29.27 0.86 -1.47
C GLY A 303 27.98 0.12 -1.83
N LEU A 304 27.73 -0.15 -3.12
CA LEU A 304 26.47 -0.71 -3.60
C LEU A 304 26.62 -2.14 -4.11
N VAL A 305 25.55 -2.93 -4.02
CA VAL A 305 25.39 -4.25 -4.66
C VAL A 305 24.25 -4.19 -5.68
N ALA A 306 24.38 -4.92 -6.78
CA ALA A 306 23.33 -5.02 -7.78
C ALA A 306 22.18 -5.88 -7.26
N ALA A 307 20.95 -5.42 -7.38
CA ALA A 307 19.75 -6.17 -7.01
C ALA A 307 18.96 -6.53 -8.28
N VAL A 308 19.04 -7.79 -8.70
CA VAL A 308 18.18 -8.35 -9.74
C VAL A 308 16.86 -8.75 -9.10
N VAL A 309 15.77 -8.20 -9.60
CA VAL A 309 14.45 -8.41 -9.02
C VAL A 309 13.64 -9.28 -9.95
N ARG A 310 13.12 -10.39 -9.45
CA ARG A 310 12.27 -11.30 -10.22
C ARG A 310 10.95 -11.55 -9.54
N GLN A 311 9.94 -11.86 -10.33
CA GLN A 311 8.69 -12.38 -9.82
C GLN A 311 8.93 -13.77 -9.20
N HIS A 312 8.42 -13.99 -7.99
CA HIS A 312 8.73 -15.19 -7.20
C HIS A 312 8.16 -16.49 -7.78
N ASP A 313 6.99 -16.45 -8.43
CA ASP A 313 6.28 -17.64 -8.94
C ASP A 313 6.65 -17.97 -10.39
N SER A 314 6.69 -16.97 -11.27
CA SER A 314 7.03 -17.16 -12.69
C SER A 314 8.53 -17.13 -12.99
N GLY A 315 9.34 -16.55 -12.10
CA GLY A 315 10.76 -16.30 -12.34
C GLY A 315 11.05 -15.13 -13.30
N GLU A 316 10.02 -14.44 -13.83
CA GLU A 316 10.18 -13.29 -14.73
C GLU A 316 11.06 -12.21 -14.10
N VAL A 317 12.12 -11.79 -14.80
CA VAL A 317 12.97 -10.68 -14.34
C VAL A 317 12.22 -9.37 -14.55
N LEU A 318 12.05 -8.61 -13.46
CA LEU A 318 11.22 -7.42 -13.41
C LEU A 318 12.02 -6.14 -13.53
N MET A 319 13.15 -6.05 -12.84
CA MET A 319 13.99 -4.85 -12.85
C MET A 319 15.36 -5.14 -12.25
N VAL A 320 16.29 -4.22 -12.48
CA VAL A 320 17.54 -4.11 -11.73
C VAL A 320 17.54 -2.82 -10.94
N ALA A 321 18.06 -2.87 -9.72
CA ALA A 321 18.25 -1.73 -8.83
C ALA A 321 19.56 -1.87 -8.05
N TRP A 322 19.85 -0.90 -7.18
CA TRP A 322 21.05 -0.89 -6.33
C TRP A 322 20.65 -0.88 -4.87
N MET A 323 21.40 -1.57 -4.03
CA MET A 323 21.25 -1.54 -2.58
C MET A 323 22.61 -1.28 -1.93
N ASP A 324 22.63 -0.49 -0.86
CA ASP A 324 23.72 -0.55 0.13
C ASP A 324 23.28 -1.48 1.29
N ASP A 325 24.09 -1.54 2.33
CA ASP A 325 23.80 -2.34 3.52
C ASP A 325 22.48 -1.99 4.21
N GLU A 326 22.15 -0.70 4.26
CA GLU A 326 20.94 -0.22 4.92
C GLU A 326 19.70 -0.57 4.09
N ALA A 327 19.77 -0.41 2.77
CA ALA A 327 18.71 -0.80 1.85
C ALA A 327 18.45 -2.32 1.91
N LEU A 328 19.51 -3.14 1.93
CA LEU A 328 19.37 -4.58 2.08
C LEU A 328 18.85 -4.96 3.47
N HIS A 329 19.36 -4.35 4.54
CA HIS A 329 18.87 -4.57 5.90
C HIS A 329 17.36 -4.28 5.99
N ARG A 330 16.90 -3.14 5.48
CA ARG A 330 15.47 -2.79 5.43
C ARG A 330 14.69 -3.79 4.60
N THR A 331 15.22 -4.22 3.46
CA THR A 331 14.57 -5.20 2.59
C THR A 331 14.34 -6.53 3.32
N LEU A 332 15.37 -7.05 4.00
CA LEU A 332 15.31 -8.32 4.73
C LEU A 332 14.42 -8.24 5.97
N THR A 333 14.40 -7.10 6.67
CA THR A 333 13.67 -6.96 7.95
C THR A 333 12.22 -6.52 7.77
N THR A 334 11.90 -5.75 6.73
CA THR A 334 10.53 -5.23 6.51
C THR A 334 9.72 -6.08 5.53
N GLY A 335 10.37 -6.97 4.76
CA GLY A 335 9.73 -7.69 3.66
C GLY A 335 9.30 -6.79 2.50
N ARG A 336 9.76 -5.53 2.46
CA ARG A 336 9.45 -4.55 1.42
C ARG A 336 10.72 -4.16 0.68
N ALA A 337 10.70 -4.24 -0.64
CA ALA A 337 11.89 -3.95 -1.42
C ALA A 337 12.29 -2.47 -1.33
N THR A 338 13.47 -2.22 -0.75
CA THR A 338 14.06 -0.89 -0.54
C THR A 338 15.36 -0.77 -1.33
N TYR A 339 15.55 0.35 -2.03
CA TYR A 339 16.67 0.55 -2.96
C TYR A 339 17.37 1.90 -2.74
N TRP A 340 18.62 2.03 -3.21
CA TRP A 340 19.45 3.24 -3.17
C TRP A 340 19.61 3.91 -4.54
N SER A 341 19.45 5.24 -4.58
CA SER A 341 19.16 5.93 -5.85
C SER A 341 20.43 6.62 -6.23
N ARG A 342 21.15 6.07 -7.21
CA ARG A 342 22.43 6.64 -7.60
C ARG A 342 22.31 8.09 -8.11
N SER A 343 21.19 8.42 -8.76
CA SER A 343 20.93 9.77 -9.26
C SER A 343 20.40 10.73 -8.20
N ARG A 344 19.56 10.25 -7.26
CA ARG A 344 18.92 11.11 -6.23
C ARG A 344 19.64 11.12 -4.89
N GLY A 345 20.58 10.19 -4.65
CA GLY A 345 21.27 10.03 -3.38
C GLY A 345 20.33 9.70 -2.21
N GLU A 346 19.24 8.98 -2.46
CA GLU A 346 18.21 8.69 -1.46
C GLU A 346 17.70 7.24 -1.53
N TYR A 347 17.11 6.78 -0.42
CA TYR A 347 16.40 5.50 -0.35
C TYR A 347 14.97 5.64 -0.88
N TRP A 348 14.47 4.64 -1.61
CA TRP A 348 13.03 4.50 -1.86
C TRP A 348 12.56 3.08 -1.62
N VAL A 349 11.33 2.96 -1.12
CA VAL A 349 10.60 1.69 -1.06
C VAL A 349 9.76 1.58 -2.33
N LYS A 350 9.88 0.47 -3.07
CA LYS A 350 9.17 0.32 -4.34
C LYS A 350 7.67 0.40 -4.15
N GLY A 351 7.05 1.29 -4.92
CA GLY A 351 5.62 1.53 -4.89
C GLY A 351 5.15 2.44 -3.74
N ALA A 352 6.01 2.95 -2.87
CA ALA A 352 5.58 3.84 -1.77
C ALA A 352 4.77 5.04 -2.25
N THR A 353 5.12 5.59 -3.42
CA THR A 353 4.40 6.70 -4.05
C THR A 353 3.36 6.21 -5.07
N SER A 354 3.68 5.20 -5.87
CA SER A 354 2.84 4.78 -7.01
C SER A 354 1.80 3.71 -6.68
N GLY A 355 1.88 3.09 -5.50
CA GLY A 355 1.10 1.90 -5.13
C GLY A 355 1.56 0.60 -5.81
N HIS A 356 2.60 0.63 -6.65
CA HIS A 356 3.11 -0.57 -7.33
C HIS A 356 4.20 -1.27 -6.52
N HIS A 357 3.76 -1.98 -5.49
CA HIS A 357 4.61 -2.52 -4.45
C HIS A 357 5.34 -3.81 -4.81
N GLN A 358 6.43 -4.09 -4.10
CA GLN A 358 7.14 -5.36 -4.14
C GLN A 358 7.24 -5.93 -2.74
N TYR A 359 6.70 -7.12 -2.54
CA TYR A 359 6.80 -7.88 -1.29
C TYR A 359 7.85 -8.97 -1.45
N VAL A 360 8.87 -8.96 -0.62
CA VAL A 360 9.99 -9.88 -0.72
C VAL A 360 9.56 -11.26 -0.23
N ARG A 361 9.76 -12.28 -1.07
CA ARG A 361 9.50 -13.69 -0.74
C ARG A 361 10.79 -14.42 -0.41
N SER A 362 11.86 -14.13 -1.13
CA SER A 362 13.20 -14.65 -0.82
C SER A 362 14.28 -13.75 -1.39
N VAL A 363 15.47 -13.81 -0.80
CA VAL A 363 16.68 -13.14 -1.30
C VAL A 363 17.79 -14.19 -1.38
N ALA A 364 18.46 -14.24 -2.52
CA ALA A 364 19.66 -15.04 -2.72
C ALA A 364 20.83 -14.13 -3.09
N MET A 365 22.04 -14.56 -2.75
CA MET A 365 23.29 -13.92 -3.17
C MET A 365 23.90 -14.82 -4.25
N ASP A 366 24.53 -14.24 -5.26
CA ASP A 366 25.31 -14.99 -6.23
C ASP A 366 26.62 -15.53 -5.63
N CYS A 367 27.44 -16.18 -6.46
CA CYS A 367 28.59 -16.95 -5.99
C CYS A 367 29.77 -16.08 -5.55
N ASP A 368 29.92 -14.88 -6.08
CA ASP A 368 31.01 -13.93 -5.77
C ASP A 368 30.52 -12.72 -4.96
N GLY A 369 29.21 -12.62 -4.70
CA GLY A 369 28.58 -11.71 -3.77
C GLY A 369 28.35 -10.31 -4.33
N ASP A 370 28.51 -10.10 -5.64
CA ASP A 370 28.38 -8.78 -6.27
C ASP A 370 26.98 -8.48 -6.82
N ALA A 371 26.11 -9.51 -6.87
CA ALA A 371 24.69 -9.36 -7.08
C ALA A 371 23.84 -10.15 -6.07
N ILE A 372 22.64 -9.64 -5.85
CA ILE A 372 21.58 -10.32 -5.11
C ILE A 372 20.35 -10.51 -6.00
N LEU A 373 19.73 -11.67 -5.88
CA LEU A 373 18.46 -12.00 -6.51
C LEU A 373 17.33 -11.84 -5.50
N VAL A 374 16.52 -10.81 -5.68
CA VAL A 374 15.36 -10.52 -4.84
C VAL A 374 14.12 -11.10 -5.55
N SER A 375 13.60 -12.20 -5.02
CA SER A 375 12.35 -12.79 -5.49
C SER A 375 11.19 -12.10 -4.78
N VAL A 376 10.35 -11.42 -5.55
CA VAL A 376 9.25 -10.59 -5.03
C VAL A 376 7.90 -11.03 -5.57
N ASP A 377 6.86 -10.71 -4.82
CA ASP A 377 5.51 -10.62 -5.33
C ASP A 377 5.24 -9.16 -5.73
N GLN A 378 5.19 -8.91 -7.04
CA GLN A 378 5.01 -7.57 -7.60
C GLN A 378 3.51 -7.24 -7.75
N LEU A 379 3.08 -6.18 -7.07
CA LEU A 379 1.80 -5.54 -7.31
C LEU A 379 1.95 -4.40 -8.33
N GLY A 380 1.11 -4.40 -9.36
CA GLY A 380 1.13 -3.38 -10.42
C GLY A 380 2.41 -3.41 -11.27
N ALA A 381 2.78 -2.26 -11.84
CA ALA A 381 3.94 -2.17 -12.73
C ALA A 381 5.27 -2.15 -11.97
N ALA A 382 6.24 -2.96 -12.40
CA ALA A 382 7.61 -2.83 -11.90
C ALA A 382 8.26 -1.55 -12.43
N CYS A 383 7.96 -1.17 -13.68
CA CYS A 383 8.50 0.03 -14.28
C CYS A 383 7.64 1.28 -13.97
N HIS A 384 8.30 2.44 -13.88
CA HIS A 384 7.63 3.73 -13.74
C HIS A 384 6.87 4.15 -15.02
N THR A 385 7.20 3.56 -16.17
CA THR A 385 6.48 3.75 -17.44
C THR A 385 5.20 2.91 -17.54
N GLY A 386 4.86 2.15 -16.48
CA GLY A 386 3.65 1.33 -16.43
C GLY A 386 3.83 -0.11 -16.95
N HIS A 387 5.01 -0.47 -17.46
CA HIS A 387 5.32 -1.82 -17.93
C HIS A 387 5.53 -2.82 -16.78
N ARG A 388 5.18 -4.08 -17.03
CA ARG A 388 5.30 -5.19 -16.06
C ARG A 388 6.74 -5.44 -15.62
N THR A 389 7.67 -5.35 -16.58
CA THR A 389 9.12 -5.43 -16.41
C THR A 389 9.77 -4.17 -16.99
N CYS A 390 10.96 -3.80 -16.51
CA CYS A 390 11.82 -2.80 -17.13
C CYS A 390 12.48 -3.33 -18.41
N PHE A 391 12.49 -4.64 -18.63
CA PHE A 391 13.08 -5.30 -19.81
C PHE A 391 11.99 -5.55 -20.87
N PHE A 392 11.40 -4.47 -21.40
CA PHE A 392 10.28 -4.53 -22.34
C PHE A 392 10.68 -4.27 -23.80
N GLU A 393 11.96 -3.99 -24.06
CA GLU A 393 12.50 -3.73 -25.39
C GLU A 393 13.58 -4.76 -25.71
N ASP A 394 13.37 -5.52 -26.78
CA ASP A 394 14.31 -6.53 -27.25
C ASP A 394 15.41 -5.88 -28.10
N LEU A 395 16.65 -6.33 -27.89
CA LEU A 395 17.79 -5.90 -28.70
C LEU A 395 18.12 -6.98 -29.74
N PRO A 396 18.42 -6.60 -31.00
CA PRO A 396 18.74 -7.57 -32.03
C PRO A 396 20.07 -8.27 -31.73
N VAL A 397 20.05 -9.60 -31.72
CA VAL A 397 21.26 -10.43 -31.59
C VAL A 397 21.73 -10.86 -32.98
N THR A 398 22.80 -10.25 -33.47
CA THR A 398 23.31 -10.47 -34.83
C THR A 398 24.15 -11.74 -35.00
N GLY A 399 24.52 -12.39 -33.89
CA GLY A 399 25.30 -13.63 -33.85
C GLY A 399 24.54 -14.84 -33.34
N ALA A 400 23.20 -14.81 -33.33
CA ALA A 400 22.41 -15.96 -32.93
C ALA A 400 22.74 -17.13 -33.87
N ARG A 401 23.26 -18.22 -33.32
CA ARG A 401 23.43 -19.46 -34.08
C ARG A 401 22.04 -19.91 -34.50
N GLU A 402 21.82 -20.10 -35.80
CA GLU A 402 20.63 -20.78 -36.30
C GLU A 402 20.56 -22.16 -35.62
N GLU A 403 19.52 -22.37 -34.83
CA GLU A 403 19.24 -23.66 -34.19
C GLU A 403 18.96 -24.68 -35.30
N SER A 404 19.87 -25.65 -35.46
CA SER A 404 19.70 -26.83 -36.33
C SER A 404 18.96 -27.95 -35.61
#